data_AF-A0AAW0GKG3-F1
#
_entry.id   AF-A0AAW0GKG3-F1
#
_cell.length_a   1.000
_cell.length_b   1.000
_cell.length_c   1.000
_cell.angle_alpha   90.00
_cell.angle_beta   90.00
_cell.angle_gamma   90.00
#
_symmetry.space_group_name_H-M   'P 1'
#
loop_
_entity.id
_entity.type
_entity.pdbx_description
1 polymer ?
#
loop_
_entity_poly.entity_id
_entity_poly.type
_entity_poly.pdbx_seq_one_letter_code
_entity_poly.pdbx_strand_id
1 'polypeptide(L)'
;MDSNSSHVSFIGIVDFTEDARWVYCSESVQDLLGWEPRDLINRPSLELVHPDEFAQVRKMHYDTIKQDKAATLAYLRMRHKDPCKGYILCSITRTVCQNVLVGSVSFATPGPRAMHNNSTAQEVTVITQSAKDFEFRKWNDPNPMPPCPILAPPGRGRSLSDPASVEPSPPMRFSPLPEQSSRTALILDRFSERCTIYYCSNDSLVHTSAAMGRSFFDFVMPRHEDLVRNWIDVVKGWGVNERGQPSDGGFGFGKFALCVKGRDSSLKVDTPPSRARRSPPMNNTNSRTRSHSHRDLTSPLPVGDYNRPPAPGEEIIVDAIFSAHSDGLMAIIRKASSS
;
A
#
# COMPACT_ATOMS: atom_id res chain seq x y z
N MET A 1 -3.79 -12.47 -28.55
CA MET A 1 -3.17 -11.74 -27.43
C MET A 1 -2.25 -10.73 -28.05
N ASP A 2 -2.63 -9.45 -28.04
CA ASP A 2 -1.77 -8.42 -28.63
C ASP A 2 -0.48 -8.33 -27.82
N SER A 3 0.63 -8.70 -28.46
CA SER A 3 2.01 -8.70 -27.94
C SER A 3 2.54 -7.32 -27.55
N ASN A 4 1.66 -6.32 -27.47
CA ASN A 4 1.95 -4.91 -27.25
C ASN A 4 1.21 -4.34 -26.03
N SER A 5 0.42 -5.14 -25.31
CA SER A 5 -0.17 -4.69 -24.05
C SER A 5 0.96 -4.57 -23.04
N SER A 6 1.33 -3.33 -22.71
CA SER A 6 2.10 -3.02 -21.50
C SER A 6 1.45 -3.80 -20.34
N HIS A 7 2.26 -4.44 -19.51
CA HIS A 7 1.77 -5.04 -18.27
C HIS A 7 1.42 -3.90 -17.31
N VAL A 8 0.30 -3.25 -17.59
CA VAL A 8 -0.15 -2.07 -16.88
C VAL A 8 -0.85 -2.50 -15.61
N SER A 9 -0.65 -1.71 -14.56
CA SER A 9 -1.45 -1.69 -13.36
C SER A 9 -1.85 -0.26 -13.04
N PHE A 10 -3.06 -0.06 -12.52
CA PHE A 10 -3.51 1.25 -12.04
C PHE A 10 -3.72 1.25 -10.54
N ILE A 11 -3.47 2.40 -9.90
CA ILE A 11 -3.73 2.63 -8.48
C ILE A 11 -5.16 3.13 -8.31
N GLY A 12 -5.84 2.59 -7.31
CA GLY A 12 -7.24 2.87 -7.04
C GLY A 12 -7.50 3.04 -5.55
N ILE A 13 -8.38 3.98 -5.22
CA ILE A 13 -8.85 4.21 -3.85
C ILE A 13 -10.38 4.24 -3.87
N VAL A 14 -10.98 3.46 -3.00
CA VAL A 14 -12.43 3.46 -2.77
C VAL A 14 -12.75 3.85 -1.34
N ASP A 15 -13.90 4.47 -1.13
CA ASP A 15 -14.39 4.77 0.21
C ASP A 15 -14.89 3.50 0.94
N PHE A 16 -15.24 3.67 2.21
CA PHE A 16 -15.76 2.60 3.07
C PHE A 16 -17.28 2.47 3.02
N THR A 17 -17.94 3.16 2.08
CA THR A 17 -19.40 3.01 1.95
C THR A 17 -19.73 1.63 1.43
N GLU A 18 -20.97 1.17 1.61
CA GLU A 18 -21.42 -0.13 1.09
C GLU A 18 -21.27 -0.23 -0.44
N ASP A 19 -21.30 0.91 -1.12
CA ASP A 19 -21.13 1.04 -2.56
C ASP A 19 -19.65 1.05 -2.98
N ALA A 20 -18.72 1.23 -2.04
CA ALA A 20 -17.28 1.32 -2.24
C ALA A 20 -16.95 2.24 -3.43
N ARG A 21 -17.33 3.52 -3.31
CA ARG A 21 -17.23 4.47 -4.44
C ARG A 21 -15.78 4.82 -4.70
N TRP A 22 -15.41 4.95 -5.97
CA TRP A 22 -14.08 5.41 -6.35
C TRP A 22 -13.83 6.85 -5.90
N VAL A 23 -12.81 7.05 -5.08
CA VAL A 23 -12.34 8.37 -4.60
C VAL A 23 -11.14 8.83 -5.43
N TYR A 24 -10.30 7.88 -5.85
CA TYR A 24 -9.15 8.13 -6.72
C TYR A 24 -8.95 6.95 -7.66
N CYS A 25 -8.51 7.25 -8.87
CA CYS A 25 -8.12 6.26 -9.87
C CYS A 25 -7.05 6.90 -10.76
N SER A 26 -5.93 6.22 -10.95
CA SER A 26 -4.88 6.72 -11.82
C SER A 26 -5.22 6.50 -13.30
N GLU A 27 -4.62 7.32 -14.19
CA GLU A 27 -4.98 7.37 -15.62
C GLU A 27 -4.75 6.05 -16.37
N SER A 28 -3.84 5.20 -15.87
CA SER A 28 -3.50 3.91 -16.47
C SER A 28 -4.65 2.89 -16.42
N VAL A 29 -5.77 3.21 -15.76
CA VAL A 29 -7.03 2.47 -15.89
C VAL A 29 -7.55 2.42 -17.33
N GLN A 30 -7.22 3.42 -18.14
CA GLN A 30 -7.60 3.47 -19.55
C GLN A 30 -6.91 2.35 -20.35
N ASP A 31 -5.63 2.11 -20.09
CA ASP A 31 -4.89 1.06 -20.79
C ASP A 31 -5.36 -0.34 -20.37
N LEU A 32 -5.76 -0.51 -19.11
CA LEU A 32 -6.17 -1.82 -18.56
C LEU A 32 -7.63 -2.16 -18.84
N LEU A 33 -8.56 -1.25 -18.54
CA LEU A 33 -10.01 -1.49 -18.62
C LEU A 33 -10.72 -0.59 -19.63
N GLY A 34 -10.05 0.34 -20.29
CA GLY A 34 -10.64 1.25 -21.27
C GLY A 34 -11.45 2.40 -20.67
N TRP A 35 -11.55 2.50 -19.35
CA TRP A 35 -12.25 3.59 -18.66
C TRP A 35 -11.36 4.80 -18.48
N GLU A 36 -11.93 6.00 -18.41
CA GLU A 36 -11.19 7.16 -17.94
C GLU A 36 -11.48 7.36 -16.44
N PRO A 37 -10.54 7.92 -15.64
CA PRO A 37 -10.79 8.16 -14.22
C PRO A 37 -12.10 8.91 -13.96
N ARG A 38 -12.39 9.95 -14.76
CA ARG A 38 -13.63 10.74 -14.67
C ARG A 38 -14.92 9.92 -14.84
N ASP A 39 -14.85 8.80 -15.54
CA ASP A 39 -16.00 7.89 -15.71
C ASP A 39 -16.26 7.06 -14.45
N LEU A 40 -15.25 6.88 -13.60
CA LEU A 40 -15.27 5.98 -12.44
C LEU A 40 -15.42 6.71 -11.11
N ILE A 41 -14.82 7.90 -10.96
CA ILE A 41 -14.90 8.67 -9.72
C ILE A 41 -16.36 8.86 -9.28
N ASN A 42 -16.61 8.65 -7.99
CA ASN A 42 -17.93 8.63 -7.33
C ASN A 42 -18.90 7.52 -7.76
N ARG A 43 -18.51 6.61 -8.67
CA ARG A 43 -19.31 5.44 -9.01
C ARG A 43 -19.00 4.26 -8.09
N PRO A 44 -19.98 3.39 -7.81
CA PRO A 44 -19.76 2.17 -7.05
C PRO A 44 -18.73 1.26 -7.73
N SER A 45 -17.69 0.84 -7.02
CA SER A 45 -16.66 -0.06 -7.59
C SER A 45 -17.21 -1.44 -7.96
N LEU A 46 -18.28 -1.87 -7.28
CA LEU A 46 -18.98 -3.10 -7.57
C LEU A 46 -19.58 -3.14 -8.99
N GLU A 47 -19.84 -2.01 -9.65
CA GLU A 47 -20.34 -1.99 -11.04
C GLU A 47 -19.36 -2.60 -12.04
N LEU A 48 -18.06 -2.61 -11.70
CA LEU A 48 -17.03 -3.25 -12.52
C LEU A 48 -16.94 -4.76 -12.26
N VAL A 49 -17.57 -5.30 -11.23
CA VAL A 49 -17.44 -6.71 -10.85
C VAL A 49 -18.34 -7.58 -11.75
N HIS A 50 -17.85 -8.76 -12.11
CA HIS A 50 -18.66 -9.76 -12.81
C HIS A 50 -19.91 -10.15 -11.98
N PRO A 51 -21.12 -10.23 -12.57
CA PRO A 51 -22.35 -10.55 -11.85
C PRO A 51 -22.28 -11.83 -10.99
N ASP A 52 -21.69 -12.90 -11.52
CA ASP A 52 -21.50 -14.16 -10.77
C ASP A 52 -20.60 -14.03 -9.54
N GLU A 53 -19.76 -12.99 -9.47
CA GLU A 53 -18.76 -12.79 -8.42
C GLU A 53 -19.23 -11.76 -7.37
N PHE A 54 -20.34 -11.06 -7.63
CA PHE A 54 -20.81 -9.94 -6.83
C PHE A 54 -20.95 -10.28 -5.34
N ALA A 55 -21.60 -11.39 -5.02
CA ALA A 55 -21.84 -11.79 -3.63
C ALA A 55 -20.53 -12.09 -2.90
N GLN A 56 -19.58 -12.75 -3.57
CA GLN A 56 -18.29 -13.09 -2.99
C GLN A 56 -17.41 -11.85 -2.83
N VAL A 57 -17.40 -10.94 -3.81
CA VAL A 57 -16.65 -9.68 -3.74
C VAL A 57 -17.20 -8.78 -2.64
N ARG A 58 -18.52 -8.65 -2.52
CA ARG A 58 -19.15 -7.86 -1.45
C ARG A 58 -18.79 -8.41 -0.07
N LYS A 59 -18.84 -9.74 0.10
CA LYS A 59 -18.42 -10.39 1.35
C LYS A 59 -16.93 -10.15 1.64
N MET A 60 -16.07 -10.38 0.66
CA MET A 60 -14.62 -10.16 0.78
C MET A 60 -14.30 -8.69 1.13
N HIS A 61 -15.01 -7.74 0.53
CA HIS A 61 -14.83 -6.32 0.79
C HIS A 61 -15.17 -6.00 2.25
N TYR A 62 -16.32 -6.48 2.72
CA TYR A 62 -16.74 -6.35 4.12
C TYR A 62 -15.74 -7.01 5.08
N ASP A 63 -15.28 -8.23 4.79
CA ASP A 63 -14.31 -8.94 5.63
C ASP A 63 -12.95 -8.21 5.66
N THR A 64 -12.54 -7.59 4.54
CA THR A 64 -11.31 -6.79 4.45
C THR A 64 -11.37 -5.60 5.41
N ILE A 65 -12.50 -4.89 5.43
CA ILE A 65 -12.72 -3.75 6.33
C ILE A 65 -12.88 -4.20 7.78
N LYS A 66 -13.76 -5.17 8.04
CA LYS A 66 -14.07 -5.64 9.39
C LYS A 66 -12.83 -6.18 10.12
N GLN A 67 -11.93 -6.84 9.39
CA GLN A 67 -10.70 -7.43 9.93
C GLN A 67 -9.49 -6.50 9.79
N ASP A 68 -9.68 -5.26 9.35
CA ASP A 68 -8.63 -4.24 9.22
C ASP A 68 -7.40 -4.74 8.41
N LYS A 69 -7.65 -5.42 7.30
CA LYS A 69 -6.61 -6.14 6.55
C LYS A 69 -5.69 -5.19 5.77
N ALA A 70 -4.44 -5.58 5.63
CA ALA A 70 -3.42 -4.87 4.85
C ALA A 70 -2.65 -5.83 3.94
N ALA A 71 -2.12 -5.30 2.82
CA ALA A 71 -1.33 -6.07 1.85
C ALA A 71 -2.03 -7.39 1.42
N THR A 72 -3.33 -7.31 1.18
CA THR A 72 -4.12 -8.45 0.66
C THR A 72 -4.18 -8.41 -0.85
N LEU A 73 -4.35 -9.58 -1.45
CA LEU A 73 -4.45 -9.76 -2.89
C LEU A 73 -5.70 -10.57 -3.22
N ALA A 74 -6.41 -10.22 -4.28
CA ALA A 74 -7.51 -11.03 -4.78
C ALA A 74 -7.55 -11.12 -6.30
N TYR A 75 -8.11 -12.21 -6.80
CA TYR A 75 -8.30 -12.45 -8.23
C TYR A 75 -9.77 -12.45 -8.57
N LEU A 76 -10.20 -11.50 -9.40
CA LEU A 76 -11.59 -11.36 -9.85
C LEU A 76 -11.67 -10.81 -11.27
N ARG A 77 -12.84 -10.96 -11.89
CA ARG A 77 -13.10 -10.46 -13.24
C ARG A 77 -13.69 -9.04 -13.19
N MET A 78 -13.01 -8.10 -13.84
CA MET A 78 -13.44 -6.71 -13.96
C MET A 78 -13.95 -6.37 -15.36
N ARG A 79 -15.02 -5.58 -15.45
CA ARG A 79 -15.67 -5.18 -16.69
C ARG A 79 -14.80 -4.18 -17.46
N HIS A 80 -14.47 -4.53 -18.69
CA HIS A 80 -13.87 -3.60 -19.63
C HIS A 80 -14.94 -2.65 -20.22
N LYS A 81 -14.58 -1.40 -20.54
CA LYS A 81 -15.49 -0.41 -21.13
C LYS A 81 -16.01 -0.84 -22.50
N ASP A 82 -15.10 -1.30 -23.36
CA ASP A 82 -15.43 -1.95 -24.63
C ASP A 82 -16.16 -3.29 -24.40
N PRO A 83 -17.45 -3.42 -24.79
CA PRO A 83 -18.22 -4.65 -24.63
C PRO A 83 -17.61 -5.86 -25.33
N CYS A 84 -16.84 -5.65 -26.42
CA CYS A 84 -16.21 -6.74 -27.17
C CYS A 84 -15.14 -7.47 -26.36
N LYS A 85 -14.48 -6.79 -25.41
CA LYS A 85 -13.49 -7.41 -24.51
C LYS A 85 -14.13 -8.05 -23.28
N GLY A 86 -15.40 -7.77 -22.99
CA GLY A 86 -16.14 -8.36 -21.88
C GLY A 86 -15.51 -8.09 -20.52
N TYR A 87 -15.13 -9.16 -19.82
CA TYR A 87 -14.53 -9.10 -18.49
C TYR A 87 -13.09 -9.60 -18.51
N ILE A 88 -12.21 -8.85 -17.85
CA ILE A 88 -10.77 -9.10 -17.78
C ILE A 88 -10.44 -9.72 -16.43
N LEU A 89 -9.63 -10.76 -16.44
CA LEU A 89 -9.11 -11.35 -15.21
C LEU A 89 -8.06 -10.42 -14.60
N CYS A 90 -8.34 -9.92 -13.39
CA CYS A 90 -7.52 -8.94 -12.70
C CYS A 90 -7.00 -9.45 -11.36
N SER A 91 -5.82 -8.99 -11.01
CA SER A 91 -5.21 -9.10 -9.69
C SER A 91 -5.40 -7.77 -8.96
N ILE A 92 -6.02 -7.80 -7.78
CA ILE A 92 -6.40 -6.61 -7.02
C ILE A 92 -5.73 -6.65 -5.66
N THR A 93 -4.84 -5.71 -5.41
CA THR A 93 -4.27 -5.49 -4.07
C THR A 93 -5.21 -4.60 -3.25
N ARG A 94 -5.33 -4.85 -1.95
CA ARG A 94 -6.15 -4.04 -1.04
C ARG A 94 -5.51 -3.89 0.32
N THR A 95 -5.52 -2.66 0.84
CA THR A 95 -5.13 -2.31 2.20
C THR A 95 -6.08 -1.29 2.79
N VAL A 96 -6.59 -1.57 3.99
CA VAL A 96 -7.39 -0.63 4.78
C VAL A 96 -6.52 0.54 5.23
N CYS A 97 -6.93 1.76 4.90
CA CYS A 97 -6.29 3.00 5.35
C CYS A 97 -7.33 3.91 5.98
N GLN A 98 -7.58 3.74 7.28
CA GLN A 98 -8.57 4.50 8.04
C GLN A 98 -10.00 4.36 7.49
N ASN A 99 -10.44 5.28 6.63
CA ASN A 99 -11.78 5.32 6.02
C ASN A 99 -11.80 5.05 4.51
N VAL A 100 -10.66 4.64 3.94
CA VAL A 100 -10.53 4.30 2.52
C VAL A 100 -9.77 3.00 2.29
N LEU A 101 -10.12 2.27 1.24
CA LEU A 101 -9.42 1.07 0.79
C LEU A 101 -8.51 1.49 -0.36
N VAL A 102 -7.21 1.33 -0.16
CA VAL A 102 -6.18 1.72 -1.12
C VAL A 102 -5.57 0.46 -1.72
N GLY A 103 -5.36 0.47 -3.03
CA GLY A 103 -4.90 -0.70 -3.74
C GLY A 103 -4.50 -0.41 -5.17
N SER A 104 -4.25 -1.48 -5.90
CA SER A 104 -3.96 -1.45 -7.31
C SER A 104 -4.67 -2.59 -8.01
N VAL A 105 -4.86 -2.45 -9.32
CA VAL A 105 -5.41 -3.47 -10.20
C VAL A 105 -4.42 -3.70 -11.32
N SER A 106 -4.07 -4.96 -11.58
CA SER A 106 -3.22 -5.39 -12.69
C SER A 106 -3.86 -6.56 -13.44
N PHE A 107 -3.36 -6.86 -14.65
CA PHE A 107 -3.73 -8.10 -15.33
C PHE A 107 -3.26 -9.30 -14.51
N ALA A 108 -4.16 -10.27 -14.28
CA ALA A 108 -3.81 -11.52 -13.64
C ALA A 108 -3.33 -12.52 -14.69
N THR A 109 -2.01 -12.56 -14.87
CA THR A 109 -1.32 -13.53 -15.74
C THR A 109 -0.56 -14.53 -14.90
N PRO A 110 -0.75 -15.86 -15.10
CA PRO A 110 0.02 -16.86 -14.38
C PRO A 110 1.51 -16.70 -14.67
N GLY A 111 2.35 -16.87 -13.66
CA GLY A 111 3.80 -16.80 -13.84
C GLY A 111 4.58 -16.43 -12.59
N PRO A 112 5.92 -16.28 -12.71
CA PRO A 112 6.81 -15.97 -11.60
C PRO A 112 6.42 -14.70 -10.84
N ARG A 113 5.93 -13.67 -11.53
CA ARG A 113 5.49 -12.42 -10.91
C ARG A 113 4.26 -12.62 -10.04
N ALA A 114 3.24 -13.33 -10.55
CA ALA A 114 2.06 -13.66 -9.74
C ALA A 114 2.44 -14.50 -8.52
N MET A 115 3.36 -15.46 -8.66
CA MET A 115 3.89 -16.24 -7.54
C MET A 115 4.59 -15.35 -6.50
N HIS A 116 5.41 -14.39 -6.94
CA HIS A 116 6.08 -13.44 -6.05
C HIS A 116 5.10 -12.48 -5.35
N ASN A 117 4.12 -11.95 -6.08
CA ASN A 117 3.09 -11.07 -5.51
C ASN A 117 2.25 -11.83 -4.47
N ASN A 118 1.90 -13.09 -4.75
CA ASN A 118 1.20 -13.96 -3.82
C ASN A 118 2.04 -14.30 -2.58
N SER A 119 3.34 -14.55 -2.72
CA SER A 119 4.21 -14.93 -1.60
C SER A 119 4.50 -13.77 -0.65
N THR A 120 4.47 -12.53 -1.15
CA THR A 120 4.64 -11.31 -0.34
C THR A 120 3.32 -10.79 0.25
N ALA A 121 2.15 -11.25 -0.24
CA ALA A 121 0.86 -10.86 0.30
C ALA A 121 0.57 -11.50 1.67
N GLN A 122 -0.03 -10.71 2.58
CA GLN A 122 -0.47 -11.23 3.88
C GLN A 122 -1.62 -12.24 3.72
N GLU A 123 -2.46 -12.05 2.71
CA GLU A 123 -3.57 -12.96 2.37
C GLU A 123 -3.85 -12.90 0.87
N VAL A 124 -4.20 -14.04 0.28
CA VAL A 124 -4.60 -14.18 -1.12
C VAL A 124 -6.00 -14.78 -1.18
N THR A 125 -6.92 -14.12 -1.88
CA THR A 125 -8.30 -14.58 -2.07
C THR A 125 -8.59 -14.79 -3.55
N VAL A 126 -8.73 -16.03 -4.00
CA VAL A 126 -9.16 -16.34 -5.37
C VAL A 126 -10.68 -16.37 -5.42
N ILE A 127 -11.30 -15.42 -6.13
CA ILE A 127 -12.77 -15.30 -6.20
C ILE A 127 -13.31 -16.04 -7.43
N THR A 128 -12.60 -15.95 -8.55
CA THR A 128 -13.07 -16.52 -9.80
C THR A 128 -12.62 -17.96 -10.00
N GLN A 129 -13.53 -18.83 -10.46
CA GLN A 129 -13.23 -20.23 -10.75
C GLN A 129 -12.20 -20.40 -11.87
N SER A 130 -12.07 -19.42 -12.77
CA SER A 130 -11.07 -19.41 -13.85
C SER A 130 -9.66 -19.03 -13.39
N ALA A 131 -9.46 -18.71 -12.11
CA ALA A 131 -8.16 -18.35 -11.53
C ALA A 131 -7.70 -19.37 -10.47
N LYS A 132 -8.23 -20.61 -10.49
CA LYS A 132 -7.80 -21.69 -9.58
C LYS A 132 -6.29 -21.94 -9.63
N ASP A 133 -5.65 -21.69 -10.77
CA ASP A 133 -4.19 -21.81 -10.94
C ASP A 133 -3.39 -20.76 -10.12
N PHE A 134 -4.07 -19.74 -9.57
CA PHE A 134 -3.50 -18.76 -8.65
C PHE A 134 -3.82 -19.06 -7.18
N GLU A 135 -4.55 -20.15 -6.88
CA GLU A 135 -4.84 -20.58 -5.52
C GLU A 135 -3.60 -21.23 -4.91
N PHE A 136 -2.68 -20.41 -4.42
CA PHE A 136 -1.49 -20.88 -3.73
C PHE A 136 -1.78 -21.08 -2.25
N ARG A 137 -1.73 -22.34 -1.81
CA ARG A 137 -1.84 -22.68 -0.40
C ARG A 137 -0.58 -22.27 0.35
N LYS A 138 -0.75 -21.59 1.48
CA LYS A 138 0.34 -21.38 2.44
C LYS A 138 0.65 -22.72 3.12
N TRP A 139 1.94 -22.98 3.38
CA TRP A 139 2.39 -24.25 3.99
C TRP A 139 1.66 -24.62 5.29
N ASN A 140 1.19 -23.61 6.06
CA ASN A 140 0.46 -23.78 7.31
C ASN A 140 -1.08 -23.77 7.16
N ASP A 141 -1.63 -23.91 5.95
CA ASP A 141 -3.07 -24.03 5.74
C ASP A 141 -3.56 -25.38 6.33
N PRO A 142 -4.37 -25.37 7.42
CA PRO A 142 -4.68 -26.57 8.19
C PRO A 142 -5.71 -27.49 7.52
N ASN A 143 -6.15 -27.21 6.29
CA ASN A 143 -7.22 -28.00 5.68
C ASN A 143 -6.66 -29.31 5.11
N PRO A 144 -7.01 -30.48 5.68
CA PRO A 144 -6.59 -31.75 5.14
C PRO A 144 -7.23 -31.92 3.77
N MET A 145 -6.43 -32.40 2.83
CA MET A 145 -6.84 -32.92 1.53
C MET A 145 -8.26 -33.52 1.55
N PRO A 146 -9.14 -33.24 0.57
CA PRO A 146 -10.46 -33.86 0.54
C PRO A 146 -10.28 -35.39 0.57
N PRO A 147 -11.01 -36.12 1.44
CA PRO A 147 -10.86 -37.56 1.52
C PRO A 147 -11.18 -38.18 0.16
N CYS A 148 -10.31 -39.08 -0.31
CA CYS A 148 -10.56 -39.92 -1.48
C CYS A 148 -11.96 -40.54 -1.36
N PRO A 149 -12.74 -40.63 -2.44
CA PRO A 149 -14.05 -41.25 -2.39
C PRO A 149 -13.89 -42.77 -2.18
N ILE A 150 -13.93 -43.20 -0.93
CA ILE A 150 -14.18 -44.60 -0.59
C ILE A 150 -15.67 -44.82 -0.83
N LEU A 151 -15.98 -45.62 -1.85
CA LEU A 151 -17.33 -46.10 -2.15
C LEU A 151 -17.92 -46.77 -0.90
N ALA A 152 -18.85 -46.11 -0.23
CA ALA A 152 -19.66 -46.72 0.82
C ALA A 152 -20.79 -47.56 0.20
N PRO A 153 -21.11 -48.74 0.75
CA PRO A 153 -22.16 -49.62 0.21
C PRO A 153 -23.58 -49.06 0.48
N PRO A 154 -24.59 -49.50 -0.28
CA PRO A 154 -25.89 -48.83 -0.32
C PRO A 154 -26.69 -49.10 0.96
N GLY A 155 -26.89 -48.04 1.75
CA GLY A 155 -27.70 -48.02 2.97
C GLY A 155 -29.04 -47.31 2.74
N ARG A 156 -30.11 -48.07 2.94
CA ARG A 156 -31.54 -47.76 2.80
C ARG A 156 -32.01 -46.37 3.27
N GLY A 157 -32.71 -45.70 2.36
CA GLY A 157 -34.04 -45.10 2.54
C GLY A 157 -34.25 -44.10 3.67
N ARG A 158 -34.47 -42.82 3.30
CA ARG A 158 -35.33 -41.94 4.08
C ARG A 158 -36.12 -40.98 3.19
N SER A 159 -37.36 -40.83 3.60
CA SER A 159 -38.53 -40.24 2.93
C SER A 159 -38.32 -38.82 2.42
N LEU A 160 -38.92 -38.56 1.25
CA LEU A 160 -39.25 -37.24 0.75
C LEU A 160 -40.23 -36.56 1.73
N SER A 161 -39.96 -35.31 2.08
CA SER A 161 -40.92 -34.38 2.69
C SER A 161 -40.81 -33.03 1.98
N ASP A 162 -41.99 -32.45 1.76
CA ASP A 162 -42.39 -31.32 0.91
C ASP A 162 -41.57 -30.01 0.94
N PRO A 163 -41.74 -29.14 -0.10
CA PRO A 163 -40.96 -27.91 -0.27
C PRO A 163 -41.45 -26.82 0.69
N ALA A 164 -40.62 -26.47 1.67
CA ALA A 164 -40.82 -25.26 2.45
C ALA A 164 -40.40 -24.03 1.63
N SER A 165 -41.29 -23.05 1.58
CA SER A 165 -41.16 -21.71 1.02
C SER A 165 -39.81 -21.05 1.36
N VAL A 166 -39.07 -20.66 0.31
CA VAL A 166 -37.89 -19.80 0.42
C VAL A 166 -38.36 -18.39 0.73
N GLU A 167 -38.34 -17.99 1.99
CA GLU A 167 -38.43 -16.58 2.33
C GLU A 167 -37.16 -15.85 1.88
N PRO A 168 -37.26 -14.68 1.23
CA PRO A 168 -36.09 -13.88 0.89
C PRO A 168 -35.38 -13.46 2.17
N SER A 169 -34.12 -13.86 2.31
CA SER A 169 -33.28 -13.41 3.41
C SER A 169 -33.23 -11.88 3.45
N PRO A 170 -33.37 -11.26 4.63
CA PRO A 170 -33.38 -9.81 4.73
C PRO A 170 -32.05 -9.24 4.20
N PRO A 171 -32.06 -8.05 3.55
CA PRO A 171 -30.83 -7.41 3.12
C PRO A 171 -29.92 -7.25 4.33
N MET A 172 -28.72 -7.83 4.26
CA MET A 172 -27.69 -7.68 5.28
C MET A 172 -27.45 -6.18 5.50
N ARG A 173 -28.00 -5.63 6.58
CA ARG A 173 -27.67 -4.31 7.10
C ARG A 173 -26.44 -4.48 7.97
N PHE A 174 -25.33 -3.87 7.56
CA PHE A 174 -24.08 -4.01 8.29
C PHE A 174 -24.13 -3.23 9.61
N SER A 175 -23.64 -3.85 10.68
CA SER A 175 -23.36 -3.16 11.95
C SER A 175 -22.32 -2.05 11.72
N PRO A 176 -22.27 -1.01 12.58
CA PRO A 176 -21.23 0.03 12.48
C PRO A 176 -19.84 -0.61 12.44
N LEU A 177 -19.02 -0.19 11.48
CA LEU A 177 -17.68 -0.74 11.27
C LEU A 177 -16.80 -0.48 12.52
N PRO A 178 -15.95 -1.44 12.94
CA PRO A 178 -15.06 -1.24 14.08
C PRO A 178 -14.05 -0.12 13.81
N GLU A 179 -13.51 0.47 14.88
CA GLU A 179 -12.45 1.49 14.81
C GLU A 179 -11.20 0.87 14.15
N GLN A 180 -10.82 1.42 12.99
CA GLN A 180 -9.77 0.88 12.13
C GLN A 180 -8.40 1.39 12.55
N SER A 181 -7.34 0.67 12.21
CA SER A 181 -6.00 1.20 12.45
C SER A 181 -5.75 2.49 11.66
N SER A 182 -5.12 3.43 12.33
CA SER A 182 -4.70 4.71 11.76
C SER A 182 -3.52 4.51 10.80
N ARG A 183 -3.82 4.06 9.57
CA ARG A 183 -2.85 4.01 8.47
C ARG A 183 -3.00 5.23 7.55
N THR A 184 -1.87 5.75 7.07
CA THR A 184 -1.80 6.80 6.06
C THR A 184 -1.18 6.21 4.80
N ALA A 185 -1.88 6.33 3.68
CA ALA A 185 -1.38 5.92 2.37
C ALA A 185 -0.85 7.12 1.60
N LEU A 186 0.31 6.93 0.98
CA LEU A 186 0.99 7.89 0.13
C LEU A 186 1.15 7.27 -1.26
N ILE A 187 0.89 8.05 -2.30
CA ILE A 187 1.27 7.69 -3.68
C ILE A 187 2.49 8.53 -4.04
N LEU A 188 3.57 7.84 -4.37
CA LEU A 188 4.87 8.41 -4.64
C LEU A 188 5.21 8.29 -6.13
N ASP A 189 5.94 9.27 -6.63
CA ASP A 189 6.59 9.18 -7.94
C ASP A 189 7.67 8.10 -7.94
N ARG A 190 7.37 6.95 -8.55
CA ARG A 190 8.34 5.86 -8.63
C ARG A 190 9.54 6.18 -9.55
N PHE A 191 9.39 7.13 -10.46
CA PHE A 191 10.39 7.48 -11.47
C PHE A 191 11.36 8.55 -10.99
N SER A 192 10.99 9.29 -9.94
CA SER A 192 11.86 10.26 -9.29
C SER A 192 12.75 9.61 -8.23
N GLU A 193 14.02 10.02 -8.19
CA GLU A 193 14.94 9.70 -7.08
C GLU A 193 14.49 10.28 -5.74
N ARG A 194 13.66 11.34 -5.77
CA ARG A 194 13.10 11.96 -4.56
C ARG A 194 11.83 11.27 -4.08
N CYS A 195 11.25 10.37 -4.88
CA CYS A 195 9.95 9.74 -4.60
C CYS A 195 8.91 10.78 -4.16
N THR A 196 8.70 11.79 -4.99
CA THR A 196 7.82 12.93 -4.68
C THR A 196 6.42 12.45 -4.32
N ILE A 197 5.83 12.99 -3.25
CA ILE A 197 4.49 12.61 -2.80
C ILE A 197 3.43 13.31 -3.67
N TYR A 198 2.62 12.54 -4.37
CA TYR A 198 1.50 13.04 -5.21
C TYR A 198 0.14 12.93 -4.56
N TYR A 199 0.00 12.07 -3.56
CA TYR A 199 -1.25 11.87 -2.86
C TYR A 199 -0.97 11.48 -1.40
N CYS A 200 -1.81 11.97 -0.50
CA CYS A 200 -1.86 11.58 0.90
C CYS A 200 -3.31 11.31 1.30
N SER A 201 -3.59 10.14 1.89
CA SER A 201 -4.97 9.72 2.17
C SER A 201 -5.64 10.47 3.33
N ASN A 202 -4.86 10.89 4.33
CA ASN A 202 -5.34 11.54 5.54
C ASN A 202 -4.19 12.24 6.29
N ASP A 203 -4.54 13.04 7.30
CA ASP A 203 -3.60 13.82 8.11
C ASP A 203 -3.19 13.12 9.43
N SER A 204 -3.40 11.81 9.55
CA SER A 204 -3.25 11.11 10.84
C SER A 204 -1.79 10.95 11.29
N LEU A 205 -0.85 10.84 10.35
CA LEU A 205 0.59 10.68 10.62
C LEU A 205 1.44 11.79 10.02
N VAL A 206 1.08 12.26 8.84
CA VAL A 206 1.74 13.35 8.14
C VAL A 206 0.66 14.28 7.62
N HIS A 207 0.82 15.58 7.81
CA HIS A 207 -0.12 16.56 7.27
C HIS A 207 -0.01 16.65 5.74
N THR A 208 -1.13 16.51 5.05
CA THR A 208 -1.24 16.56 3.59
C THR A 208 -0.67 17.86 3.04
N SER A 209 -0.99 19.00 3.66
CA SER A 209 -0.46 20.31 3.26
C SER A 209 1.06 20.43 3.40
N ALA A 210 1.65 19.67 4.32
CA ALA A 210 3.10 19.66 4.51
C ALA A 210 3.80 18.65 3.61
N ALA A 211 3.12 17.58 3.16
CA ALA A 211 3.71 16.44 2.44
C ALA A 211 3.65 16.54 0.92
N MET A 212 2.52 17.02 0.39
CA MET A 212 2.27 17.04 -1.05
C MET A 212 3.36 17.83 -1.81
N GLY A 213 3.90 17.23 -2.87
CA GLY A 213 4.94 17.84 -3.70
C GLY A 213 6.36 17.78 -3.13
N ARG A 214 6.55 17.27 -1.91
CA ARG A 214 7.87 17.09 -1.30
C ARG A 214 8.43 15.69 -1.50
N SER A 215 9.73 15.55 -1.25
CA SER A 215 10.42 14.27 -1.24
C SER A 215 9.87 13.39 -0.12
N PHE A 216 9.58 12.10 -0.39
CA PHE A 216 9.21 11.18 0.68
C PHE A 216 10.31 11.07 1.76
N PHE A 217 11.57 11.23 1.35
CA PHE A 217 12.73 11.15 2.26
C PHE A 217 12.82 12.34 3.23
N ASP A 218 12.12 13.44 2.96
CA ASP A 218 11.95 14.53 3.92
C ASP A 218 11.23 14.04 5.18
N PHE A 219 10.36 13.03 5.06
CA PHE A 219 9.59 12.46 6.17
C PHE A 219 10.27 11.22 6.79
N VAL A 220 11.45 10.83 6.32
CA VAL A 220 12.25 9.75 6.90
C VAL A 220 13.35 10.37 7.74
N MET A 221 13.58 9.86 8.96
CA MET A 221 14.70 10.33 9.78
C MET A 221 16.05 10.06 9.10
N PRO A 222 17.04 10.96 9.17
CA PRO A 222 18.31 10.85 8.43
C PRO A 222 19.00 9.49 8.58
N ARG A 223 19.02 8.95 9.80
CA ARG A 223 19.65 7.66 10.11
C ARG A 223 19.02 6.44 9.42
N HIS A 224 17.79 6.56 8.93
CA HIS A 224 17.07 5.49 8.21
C HIS A 224 16.88 5.82 6.72
N GLU A 225 17.38 6.96 6.24
CA GLU A 225 17.17 7.37 4.84
C GLU A 225 17.75 6.35 3.86
N ASP A 226 19.03 5.97 4.00
CA ASP A 226 19.69 5.01 3.12
C ASP A 226 19.01 3.63 3.15
N LEU A 227 18.55 3.21 4.32
CA LEU A 227 17.83 1.96 4.50
C LEU A 227 16.51 1.96 3.71
N VAL A 228 15.73 3.04 3.84
CA VAL A 228 14.43 3.17 3.16
C VAL A 228 14.62 3.35 1.64
N ARG A 229 15.66 4.05 1.20
CA ARG A 229 16.04 4.15 -0.22
C ARG A 229 16.29 2.76 -0.81
N ASN A 230 17.14 1.96 -0.15
CA ASN A 230 17.44 0.60 -0.58
C ASN A 230 16.18 -0.28 -0.66
N TRP A 231 15.25 -0.16 0.30
CA TRP A 231 13.98 -0.88 0.24
C TRP A 231 13.12 -0.46 -0.94
N ILE A 232 13.01 0.84 -1.19
CA ILE A 232 12.26 1.38 -2.33
C ILE A 232 12.87 0.89 -3.65
N ASP A 233 14.20 0.88 -3.77
CA ASP A 233 14.88 0.41 -5.00
C ASP A 233 14.64 -1.07 -5.25
N VAL A 234 14.66 -1.90 -4.20
CA VAL A 234 14.31 -3.33 -4.29
C VAL A 234 12.86 -3.50 -4.76
N VAL A 235 11.92 -2.77 -4.16
CA VAL A 235 10.49 -2.83 -4.53
C VAL A 235 10.25 -2.32 -5.96
N LYS A 236 10.95 -1.26 -6.38
CA LYS A 236 10.94 -0.79 -7.77
C LYS A 236 11.46 -1.86 -8.73
N GLY A 237 12.50 -2.59 -8.35
CA GLY A 237 13.06 -3.70 -9.12
C GLY A 237 12.10 -4.89 -9.28
N TRP A 238 11.26 -5.17 -8.27
CA TRP A 238 10.19 -6.18 -8.39
C TRP A 238 9.04 -5.72 -9.30
N GLY A 239 8.75 -4.42 -9.33
CA GLY A 239 7.71 -3.82 -10.17
C GLY A 239 8.15 -3.58 -11.62
N VAL A 240 8.81 -4.56 -12.24
CA VAL A 240 9.30 -4.50 -13.62
C VAL A 240 8.87 -5.77 -14.36
N ASN A 241 8.39 -5.64 -15.60
CA ASN A 241 8.02 -6.78 -16.44
C ASN A 241 9.23 -7.40 -17.16
N GLU A 242 9.02 -8.50 -17.88
CA GLU A 242 10.07 -9.23 -18.63
C GLU A 242 10.79 -8.36 -19.69
N ARG A 243 10.17 -7.26 -20.10
CA ARG A 243 10.72 -6.29 -21.07
C ARG A 243 11.44 -5.11 -20.41
N GLY A 244 11.58 -5.11 -19.09
CA GLY A 244 12.20 -4.01 -18.35
C GLY A 244 11.28 -2.81 -18.12
N GLN A 245 9.98 -2.91 -18.42
CA GLN A 245 9.03 -1.80 -18.25
C GLN A 245 8.35 -1.83 -16.87
N PRO A 246 7.93 -0.67 -16.34
CA PRO A 246 7.19 -0.56 -15.08
C PRO A 246 5.91 -1.42 -15.04
N SER A 247 5.76 -2.20 -13.97
CA SER A 247 4.63 -3.10 -13.71
C SER A 247 4.24 -3.07 -12.23
N ASP A 248 3.16 -3.78 -11.89
CA ASP A 248 2.86 -4.22 -10.54
C ASP A 248 3.93 -5.12 -9.94
N GLY A 249 4.24 -4.90 -8.66
CA GLY A 249 5.12 -5.75 -7.85
C GLY A 249 4.44 -6.22 -6.57
N GLY A 250 5.17 -6.99 -5.77
CA GLY A 250 4.73 -7.49 -4.48
C GLY A 250 4.70 -6.41 -3.40
N PHE A 251 4.70 -6.87 -2.14
CA PHE A 251 4.72 -6.01 -0.96
C PHE A 251 6.08 -6.10 -0.24
N GLY A 252 6.73 -4.95 -0.07
CA GLY A 252 7.86 -4.80 0.84
C GLY A 252 7.37 -4.33 2.21
N PHE A 253 7.84 -4.96 3.29
CA PHE A 253 7.52 -4.56 4.66
C PHE A 253 8.77 -4.02 5.34
N GLY A 254 8.62 -2.93 6.08
CA GLY A 254 9.73 -2.32 6.80
C GLY A 254 9.27 -1.57 8.04
N LYS A 255 10.23 -1.23 8.89
CA LYS A 255 10.00 -0.38 10.07
C LYS A 255 11.05 0.71 10.09
N PHE A 256 10.63 1.97 10.14
CA PHE A 256 11.55 3.10 10.18
C PHE A 256 11.03 4.22 11.07
N ALA A 257 11.81 5.30 11.20
CA ALA A 257 11.50 6.43 12.05
C ALA A 257 11.03 7.58 11.14
N LEU A 258 9.79 7.98 11.32
CA LEU A 258 9.11 9.03 10.56
C LEU A 258 9.39 10.39 11.22
N CYS A 259 9.75 11.38 10.41
CA CYS A 259 9.84 12.79 10.80
C CYS A 259 8.51 13.49 10.46
N VAL A 260 7.66 13.74 11.45
CA VAL A 260 6.25 14.15 11.25
C VAL A 260 6.11 15.49 10.52
N LYS A 261 6.96 16.47 10.82
CA LYS A 261 6.93 17.80 10.19
C LYS A 261 7.64 17.84 8.83
N GLY A 262 8.39 16.79 8.52
CA GLY A 262 9.32 16.74 7.40
C GLY A 262 10.54 17.64 7.62
N ARG A 263 11.72 17.13 7.27
CA ARG A 263 12.99 17.89 7.18
C ARG A 263 13.32 18.24 5.73
N ASP A 264 14.43 18.92 5.52
CA ASP A 264 15.02 19.05 4.18
C ASP A 264 16.02 17.91 3.95
N SER A 265 15.68 16.96 3.07
CA SER A 265 16.57 15.85 2.71
C SER A 265 17.66 16.24 1.71
N SER A 266 17.58 17.40 1.06
CA SER A 266 18.60 17.85 0.11
C SER A 266 19.86 18.37 0.79
N LEU A 267 19.73 18.82 2.04
CA LEU A 267 20.85 19.24 2.88
C LEU A 267 21.54 17.98 3.42
N LYS A 268 22.63 17.56 2.76
CA LYS A 268 23.51 16.53 3.32
C LYS A 268 23.99 16.98 4.69
N VAL A 269 23.55 16.27 5.73
CA VAL A 269 24.16 16.41 7.05
C VAL A 269 25.52 15.75 6.94
N ASP A 270 26.57 16.55 6.77
CA ASP A 270 27.94 16.09 6.91
C ASP A 270 28.10 15.54 8.33
N THR A 271 27.97 14.22 8.45
CA THR A 271 28.30 13.54 9.70
C THR A 271 29.82 13.59 9.79
N PRO A 272 30.43 14.35 10.71
CA PRO A 272 31.88 14.33 10.81
C PRO A 272 32.28 12.89 11.18
N PRO A 273 33.24 12.27 10.48
CA PRO A 273 33.68 10.93 10.81
C PRO A 273 34.11 10.94 12.28
N SER A 274 33.59 9.98 13.04
CA SER A 274 33.91 9.78 14.45
C SER A 274 35.42 9.61 14.58
N ARG A 275 36.12 10.71 14.82
CA ARG A 275 37.57 10.74 15.00
C ARG A 275 37.82 10.11 16.37
N ALA A 276 38.16 8.82 16.36
CA ALA A 276 38.64 8.10 17.52
C ALA A 276 39.69 8.97 18.23
N ARG A 277 39.37 9.41 19.46
CA ARG A 277 40.27 10.16 20.32
C ARG A 277 41.49 9.28 20.62
N ARG A 278 42.57 9.47 19.88
CA ARG A 278 43.92 9.22 20.39
C ARG A 278 44.35 10.48 21.12
N SER A 279 44.39 10.40 22.44
CA SER A 279 44.95 11.43 23.32
C SER A 279 46.46 11.55 23.11
N PRO A 280 47.01 12.76 22.98
CA PRO A 280 48.39 13.05 23.39
C PRO A 280 48.39 13.90 24.68
N PRO A 281 49.51 13.90 25.42
CA PRO A 281 49.54 14.27 26.82
C PRO A 281 49.52 15.79 27.05
N MET A 282 49.10 16.13 28.28
CA MET A 282 49.07 17.47 28.85
C MET A 282 50.40 18.20 28.70
N ASN A 283 50.34 19.48 28.31
CA ASN A 283 51.29 20.44 28.82
C ASN A 283 50.61 21.78 29.13
N ASN A 284 50.86 22.20 30.36
CA ASN A 284 50.32 23.34 31.06
C ASN A 284 51.08 24.60 30.63
N THR A 285 50.38 25.70 30.31
CA THR A 285 50.92 27.05 30.53
C THR A 285 49.82 28.12 30.41
N ASN A 286 49.69 28.87 31.50
CA ASN A 286 48.96 30.13 31.63
C ASN A 286 49.35 31.16 30.56
N SER A 287 48.37 31.91 30.05
CA SER A 287 48.47 33.38 30.04
C SER A 287 47.10 34.04 29.84
N ARG A 288 46.89 35.11 30.61
CA ARG A 288 45.76 36.04 30.64
C ARG A 288 45.84 37.02 29.47
N THR A 289 44.70 37.52 28.98
CA THR A 289 44.30 38.94 28.77
C THR A 289 43.03 38.99 27.91
N ARG A 290 41.87 39.47 28.39
CA ARG A 290 41.35 40.87 28.53
C ARG A 290 40.74 41.47 27.23
N SER A 291 39.44 41.81 27.33
CA SER A 291 38.67 42.89 26.66
C SER A 291 38.60 42.91 25.12
N HIS A 292 37.46 43.06 24.44
CA HIS A 292 36.54 44.21 24.46
C HIS A 292 35.23 43.92 23.70
N SER A 293 34.19 44.66 24.08
CA SER A 293 32.85 44.82 23.48
C SER A 293 32.84 45.36 22.06
N HIS A 294 31.89 44.91 21.21
CA HIS A 294 31.13 45.79 20.31
C HIS A 294 29.75 45.17 20.02
N ARG A 295 28.71 45.98 20.24
CA ARG A 295 27.33 45.78 19.78
C ARG A 295 27.28 46.09 18.28
N ASP A 296 26.57 45.27 17.52
CA ASP A 296 25.84 45.75 16.34
C ASP A 296 24.50 45.03 16.22
N LEU A 297 23.46 45.85 16.06
CA LEU A 297 22.06 45.51 15.91
C LEU A 297 21.72 45.61 14.42
N THR A 298 21.59 44.48 13.75
CA THR A 298 20.82 44.38 12.50
C THR A 298 20.11 43.04 12.49
N SER A 299 18.80 43.08 12.69
CA SER A 299 17.89 41.93 12.70
C SER A 299 17.76 41.31 11.31
N PRO A 300 17.97 39.99 11.14
CA PRO A 300 17.36 39.25 10.05
C PRO A 300 15.98 38.76 10.46
N LEU A 301 15.04 38.81 9.53
CA LEU A 301 13.71 38.19 9.58
C LEU A 301 13.81 36.70 10.00
N PRO A 302 12.78 36.10 10.61
CA PRO A 302 12.84 34.71 11.08
C PRO A 302 12.83 33.76 9.88
N VAL A 303 14.04 33.38 9.43
CA VAL A 303 14.25 32.16 8.66
C VAL A 303 13.97 31.03 9.64
N GLY A 304 12.95 30.21 9.36
CA GLY A 304 12.64 29.02 10.15
C GLY A 304 13.92 28.20 10.36
N ASP A 305 14.22 27.89 11.61
CA ASP A 305 15.42 27.18 12.01
C ASP A 305 15.28 25.69 11.65
N TYR A 306 15.42 25.37 10.36
CA TYR A 306 15.27 24.02 9.80
C TYR A 306 16.46 23.09 10.13
N ASN A 307 17.47 23.59 10.84
CA ASN A 307 18.70 22.86 11.17
C ASN A 307 18.75 22.31 12.59
N ARG A 308 17.68 22.47 13.38
CA ARG A 308 17.61 21.90 14.73
C ARG A 308 17.33 20.40 14.62
N PRO A 309 18.10 19.51 15.29
CA PRO A 309 17.74 18.11 15.38
C PRO A 309 16.31 17.99 15.95
N PRO A 310 15.47 17.13 15.36
CA PRO A 310 14.05 17.11 15.68
C PRO A 310 13.84 16.91 17.17
N ALA A 311 12.95 17.70 17.75
CA ALA A 311 12.61 17.57 19.16
C ALA A 311 12.06 16.15 19.43
N PRO A 312 12.18 15.62 20.66
CA PRO A 312 11.75 14.25 20.99
C PRO A 312 10.29 13.88 20.64
N GLY A 313 9.43 14.88 20.36
CA GLY A 313 8.05 14.70 19.90
C GLY A 313 7.85 14.77 18.38
N GLU A 314 8.90 14.88 17.57
CA GLU A 314 8.83 15.00 16.10
C GLU A 314 9.13 13.69 15.37
N GLU A 315 9.44 12.63 16.13
CA GLU A 315 9.77 11.31 15.62
C GLU A 315 8.73 10.28 16.03
N ILE A 316 8.28 9.46 15.07
CA ILE A 316 7.38 8.34 15.32
C ILE A 316 7.94 7.10 14.64
N ILE A 317 8.05 5.97 15.35
CA ILE A 317 8.38 4.70 14.72
C ILE A 317 7.14 4.18 13.99
N VAL A 318 7.30 3.87 12.70
CA VAL A 318 6.21 3.40 11.85
C VAL A 318 6.54 2.05 11.22
N ASP A 319 5.53 1.20 11.12
CA ASP A 319 5.53 0.08 10.17
C ASP A 319 5.11 0.61 8.81
N ALA A 320 5.76 0.13 7.75
CA ALA A 320 5.53 0.58 6.38
C ALA A 320 5.35 -0.60 5.43
N ILE A 321 4.44 -0.43 4.48
CA ILE A 321 4.22 -1.32 3.34
C ILE A 321 4.52 -0.53 2.08
N PHE A 322 5.40 -1.05 1.23
CA PHE A 322 5.74 -0.47 -0.06
C PHE A 322 5.29 -1.42 -1.18
N SER A 323 4.68 -0.88 -2.23
CA SER A 323 4.32 -1.66 -3.42
C SER A 323 4.47 -0.80 -4.67
N ALA A 324 5.14 -1.34 -5.70
CA ALA A 324 5.36 -0.65 -6.96
C ALA A 324 4.26 -1.01 -7.97
N HIS A 325 3.82 -0.03 -8.74
CA HIS A 325 2.80 -0.14 -9.79
C HIS A 325 3.26 0.61 -11.04
N SER A 326 2.68 0.32 -12.21
CA SER A 326 3.13 0.89 -13.49
C SER A 326 3.25 2.42 -13.49
N ASP A 327 2.41 3.12 -12.74
CA ASP A 327 2.33 4.58 -12.72
C ASP A 327 2.65 5.23 -11.36
N GLY A 328 3.11 4.45 -10.37
CA GLY A 328 3.44 4.99 -9.05
C GLY A 328 3.98 3.96 -8.07
N LEU A 329 4.36 4.42 -6.89
CA LEU A 329 4.75 3.58 -5.77
C LEU A 329 3.86 3.93 -4.57
N MET A 330 3.16 2.94 -4.02
CA MET A 330 2.36 3.12 -2.82
C MET A 330 3.22 2.89 -1.59
N ALA A 331 3.15 3.82 -0.62
CA ALA A 331 3.72 3.68 0.71
C ALA A 331 2.60 3.83 1.75
N ILE A 332 2.33 2.77 2.51
CA ILE A 332 1.30 2.77 3.55
C ILE A 332 2.00 2.66 4.90
N ILE A 333 1.82 3.66 5.75
CA ILE A 333 2.47 3.76 7.04
C ILE A 333 1.46 3.72 8.18
N ARG A 334 1.84 3.11 9.30
CA ARG A 334 1.09 3.14 10.57
C ARG A 334 2.04 3.27 11.74
N LYS A 335 1.60 3.81 12.89
CA LYS A 335 2.43 3.77 14.12
C LYS A 335 2.74 2.32 14.46
N ALA A 336 4.02 2.03 14.74
CA ALA A 336 4.42 0.71 15.20
C ALA A 336 3.86 0.48 16.61
N SER A 337 3.31 -0.71 16.87
CA SER A 337 2.93 -1.10 18.22
C SER A 337 4.17 -1.19 19.09
N SER A 338 4.18 -0.50 20.24
CA SER A 338 5.19 -0.69 21.28
C SER A 338 5.17 -2.17 21.68
N SER A 339 6.25 -2.90 21.36
CA SER A 339 6.40 -4.31 21.73
C SER A 339 6.83 -4.45 23.18
#